data_AF-A0A1I8J5E9-F1
#
_entry.id   AF-A0A1I8J5E9-F1
#
_cell.length_a   1.000
_cell.length_b   1.000
_cell.length_c   1.000
_cell.angle_alpha   90.00
_cell.angle_beta   90.00
_cell.angle_gamma   90.00
#
_symmetry.space_group_name_H-M   'P 1'
#
loop_
_entity.id
_entity.type
_entity.pdbx_description
1 polymer ?
#
loop_
_entity_poly.entity_id
_entity_poly.type
_entity_poly.pdbx_seq_one_letter_code
_entity_poly.pdbx_strand_id
1 'polypeptide(L)'
;KRFDAVKAAALDRREKLRRAQEAAADFRARLDPLLAAMDACKKRVAGLGGGSTDPDDTSRQIEEHKAIVGSLAELQPQLRKAELSGRQLADLVGKHDSRAVMQELSDAEQQLNGLRAAVQEKMESLFQAADDLRNFIELGNSLSEWLCLADSQLESAYLQMQSVPEDRATVASLRVKPA
;
A
#
# COMPACT_ATOMS: atom_id res chain seq x y z
N LYS A 1 -34.08 39.42 -45.69
CA LYS A 1 -34.54 39.47 -44.27
C LYS A 1 -34.71 38.08 -43.64
N ARG A 2 -35.64 37.21 -44.06
CA ARG A 2 -35.78 35.85 -43.48
C ARG A 2 -34.60 34.93 -43.78
N PHE A 3 -34.08 34.96 -45.01
CA PHE A 3 -32.90 34.17 -45.42
C PHE A 3 -31.64 34.54 -44.61
N ASP A 4 -31.40 35.83 -44.40
CA ASP A 4 -30.24 36.33 -43.64
C ASP A 4 -30.30 35.89 -42.16
N ALA A 5 -31.49 35.91 -41.57
CA ALA A 5 -31.71 35.43 -40.21
C ALA A 5 -31.47 33.91 -40.07
N VAL A 6 -31.94 33.12 -41.02
CA VAL A 6 -31.69 31.66 -41.04
C VAL A 6 -30.19 31.38 -41.23
N LYS A 7 -29.52 32.11 -42.14
CA LYS A 7 -28.08 31.99 -42.36
C LYS A 7 -27.29 32.34 -41.11
N ALA A 8 -27.64 33.42 -40.42
CA ALA A 8 -27.00 33.81 -39.16
C ALA A 8 -27.18 32.76 -38.07
N ALA A 9 -28.40 32.23 -37.89
CA ALA A 9 -28.68 31.18 -36.91
C ALA A 9 -27.93 29.87 -37.23
N ALA A 10 -27.82 29.50 -38.50
CA ALA A 10 -27.05 28.32 -38.92
C ALA A 10 -25.55 28.47 -38.65
N LEU A 11 -24.98 29.66 -38.89
CA LEU A 11 -23.57 29.95 -38.59
C LEU A 11 -23.30 29.93 -37.08
N ASP A 12 -24.17 30.54 -36.28
CA ASP A 12 -24.08 30.51 -34.80
C ASP A 12 -24.14 29.07 -34.27
N ARG A 13 -25.09 28.27 -34.77
CA ARG A 13 -25.20 26.86 -34.38
C ARG A 13 -23.96 26.05 -34.77
N ARG A 14 -23.41 26.28 -35.97
CA ARG A 14 -22.17 25.61 -36.42
C ARG A 14 -20.99 25.95 -35.51
N GLU A 15 -20.85 27.20 -35.12
CA GLU A 15 -19.76 27.63 -34.24
C GLU A 15 -19.91 27.05 -32.83
N LYS A 16 -21.13 27.04 -32.26
CA LYS A 16 -21.40 26.40 -30.97
C LYS A 16 -21.08 24.90 -30.98
N LEU A 17 -21.47 24.19 -32.05
CA LEU A 17 -21.15 22.77 -32.21
C LEU A 17 -19.65 22.53 -32.30
N ARG A 18 -18.92 23.35 -33.07
CA ARG A 18 -17.45 23.26 -33.17
C ARG A 18 -16.78 23.41 -31.80
N ARG A 19 -17.17 24.43 -31.03
CA ARG A 19 -16.64 24.66 -29.67
C ARG A 19 -16.93 23.51 -28.72
N ALA A 20 -18.16 22.99 -28.74
CA ALA A 20 -18.54 21.85 -27.91
C ALA A 20 -17.73 20.60 -28.29
N GLN A 21 -17.49 20.36 -29.57
CA GLN A 21 -16.70 19.24 -30.06
C GLN A 21 -15.23 19.34 -29.62
N GLU A 22 -14.63 20.53 -29.71
CA GLU A 22 -13.26 20.78 -29.24
C GLU A 22 -13.13 20.60 -27.72
N ALA A 23 -14.09 21.14 -26.95
CA ALA A 23 -14.12 20.96 -25.50
C ALA A 23 -14.31 19.49 -25.11
N ALA A 24 -15.12 18.74 -25.86
CA ALA A 24 -15.32 17.30 -25.63
C ALA A 24 -14.05 16.51 -25.89
N ALA A 25 -13.32 16.84 -26.94
CA ALA A 25 -12.04 16.22 -27.25
C ALA A 25 -10.98 16.51 -26.17
N ASP A 26 -10.87 17.75 -25.70
CA ASP A 26 -9.94 18.11 -24.61
C ASP A 26 -10.31 17.42 -23.29
N PHE A 27 -11.61 17.33 -22.97
CA PHE A 27 -12.07 16.60 -21.78
C PHE A 27 -11.67 15.12 -21.83
N ARG A 28 -11.93 14.43 -22.95
CA ARG A 28 -11.54 13.02 -23.11
C ARG A 28 -10.03 12.81 -23.09
N ALA A 29 -9.27 13.70 -23.74
CA ALA A 29 -7.82 13.66 -23.72
C ALA A 29 -7.21 13.79 -22.31
N ARG A 30 -7.96 14.34 -21.34
CA ARG A 30 -7.54 14.45 -19.93
C ARG A 30 -8.10 13.34 -19.06
N LEU A 31 -9.37 12.98 -19.25
CA LEU A 31 -10.05 12.00 -18.42
C LEU A 31 -9.58 10.58 -18.70
N ASP A 32 -9.45 10.19 -19.97
CA ASP A 32 -9.15 8.79 -20.31
C ASP A 32 -7.76 8.35 -19.79
N PRO A 33 -6.69 9.15 -19.91
CA PRO A 33 -5.40 8.81 -19.30
C PRO A 33 -5.45 8.76 -17.77
N LEU A 34 -6.24 9.64 -17.13
CA LEU A 34 -6.42 9.64 -15.68
C LEU A 34 -7.08 8.33 -15.23
N LEU A 35 -8.17 7.91 -15.87
CA LEU A 35 -8.85 6.65 -15.56
C LEU A 35 -7.92 5.45 -15.75
N ALA A 36 -7.16 5.43 -16.85
CA ALA A 36 -6.17 4.38 -17.11
C ALA A 36 -5.06 4.34 -16.03
N ALA A 37 -4.57 5.50 -15.60
CA ALA A 37 -3.56 5.60 -14.56
C ALA A 37 -4.10 5.17 -13.18
N MET A 38 -5.35 5.51 -12.87
CA MET A 38 -6.05 5.04 -11.67
C MET A 38 -6.19 3.51 -11.67
N ASP A 39 -6.57 2.92 -12.80
CA ASP A 39 -6.70 1.46 -12.91
C ASP A 39 -5.35 0.75 -12.84
N ALA A 40 -4.29 1.34 -13.41
CA ALA A 40 -2.93 0.82 -13.25
C ALA A 40 -2.50 0.86 -11.78
N CYS A 41 -2.78 1.95 -11.05
CA CYS A 41 -2.49 2.05 -9.63
C CYS A 41 -3.29 1.02 -8.81
N LYS A 42 -4.60 0.87 -9.06
CA LYS A 42 -5.43 -0.17 -8.42
C LYS A 42 -4.83 -1.57 -8.60
N LYS A 43 -4.38 -1.90 -9.81
CA LYS A 43 -3.72 -3.19 -10.11
C LYS A 43 -2.41 -3.37 -9.35
N ARG A 44 -1.58 -2.32 -9.24
CA ARG A 44 -0.34 -2.36 -8.46
C ARG A 44 -0.62 -2.60 -6.97
N VAL A 45 -1.61 -1.91 -6.41
CA VAL A 45 -2.03 -2.09 -5.01
C VAL A 45 -2.52 -3.52 -4.77
N ALA A 46 -3.35 -4.05 -5.67
CA ALA A 46 -3.82 -5.45 -5.60
C ALA A 46 -2.66 -6.46 -5.75
N GLY A 47 -1.64 -6.12 -6.55
CA GLY A 47 -0.45 -6.94 -6.79
C GLY A 47 0.46 -7.08 -5.57
N LEU A 48 0.42 -6.14 -4.62
CA LEU A 48 1.16 -6.21 -3.36
C LEU A 48 0.65 -7.31 -2.40
N GLY A 49 -0.36 -8.09 -2.79
CA GLY A 49 -0.76 -9.33 -2.10
C GLY A 49 -1.18 -9.14 -0.64
N GLY A 50 -1.09 -10.20 0.16
CA GLY A 50 -1.14 -10.14 1.62
C GLY A 50 0.24 -9.86 2.22
N GLY A 51 0.30 -9.53 3.52
CA GLY A 51 1.58 -9.40 4.22
C GLY A 51 2.40 -10.70 4.11
N SER A 52 3.66 -10.58 3.73
CA SER A 52 4.57 -11.72 3.64
C SER A 52 5.02 -12.18 5.02
N THR A 53 5.40 -13.45 5.16
CA THR A 53 6.07 -13.95 6.39
C THR A 53 7.59 -13.77 6.31
N ASP A 54 8.10 -13.35 5.16
CA ASP A 54 9.51 -13.06 4.94
C ASP A 54 9.78 -11.56 5.17
N PRO A 55 10.72 -11.20 6.07
CA PRO A 55 11.12 -9.81 6.31
C PRO A 55 11.65 -9.09 5.06
N ASP A 56 12.38 -9.80 4.19
CA ASP A 56 12.96 -9.21 2.98
C ASP A 56 11.87 -8.91 1.95
N ASP A 57 10.90 -9.81 1.82
CA ASP A 57 9.74 -9.60 0.95
C ASP A 57 8.83 -8.49 1.47
N THR A 58 8.60 -8.41 2.78
CA THR A 58 7.83 -7.31 3.40
C THR A 58 8.52 -5.96 3.17
N SER A 59 9.84 -5.91 3.29
CA SER A 59 10.63 -4.70 3.01
C SER A 59 10.51 -4.28 1.54
N ARG A 60 10.57 -5.25 0.60
CA ARG A 60 10.35 -5.00 -0.82
C ARG A 60 8.94 -4.46 -1.10
N GLN A 61 7.91 -5.05 -0.49
CA GLN A 61 6.52 -4.60 -0.61
C GLN A 61 6.34 -3.15 -0.10
N ILE A 62 7.05 -2.76 0.98
CA ILE A 62 7.04 -1.38 1.49
C ILE A 62 7.67 -0.40 0.48
N GLU A 63 8.78 -0.73 -0.16
CA GLU A 63 9.39 0.13 -1.18
C GLU A 63 8.53 0.25 -2.44
N GLU A 64 7.95 -0.86 -2.90
CA GLU A 64 7.00 -0.85 -4.02
C GLU A 64 5.76 0.01 -3.69
N HIS A 65 5.28 -0.06 -2.44
CA HIS A 65 4.18 0.75 -1.95
C HIS A 65 4.51 2.25 -1.97
N LYS A 66 5.70 2.66 -1.49
CA LYS A 66 6.16 4.06 -1.56
C LYS A 66 6.15 4.59 -3.00
N ALA A 67 6.54 3.76 -3.96
CA ALA A 67 6.48 4.12 -5.37
C ALA A 67 5.03 4.31 -5.87
N ILE A 68 4.07 3.54 -5.35
CA ILE A 68 2.64 3.74 -5.65
C ILE A 68 2.14 5.07 -5.07
N VAL A 69 2.51 5.40 -3.83
CA VAL A 69 2.16 6.68 -3.19
C VAL A 69 2.67 7.86 -4.02
N GLY A 70 3.89 7.78 -4.55
CA GLY A 70 4.45 8.77 -5.47
C GLY A 70 3.57 8.96 -6.72
N SER A 71 3.21 7.87 -7.40
CA SER A 71 2.31 7.93 -8.57
C SER A 71 0.93 8.50 -8.23
N LEU A 72 0.40 8.19 -7.04
CA LEU A 72 -0.91 8.66 -6.58
C LEU A 72 -0.96 10.17 -6.34
N ALA A 73 0.18 10.77 -5.96
CA ALA A 73 0.31 12.21 -5.78
C ALA A 73 0.11 12.97 -7.12
N GLU A 74 0.49 12.36 -8.24
CA GLU A 74 0.34 12.94 -9.58
C GLU A 74 -1.10 12.87 -10.12
N LEU A 75 -1.96 12.01 -9.57
CA LEU A 75 -3.34 11.87 -10.03
C LEU A 75 -4.25 13.03 -9.60
N GLN A 76 -3.97 13.67 -8.45
CA GLN A 76 -4.74 14.85 -8.00
C GLN A 76 -4.68 16.03 -9.01
N PRO A 77 -3.50 16.49 -9.46
CA PRO A 77 -3.44 17.57 -10.43
C PRO A 77 -4.02 17.16 -11.80
N GLN A 78 -3.97 15.88 -12.17
CA GLN A 78 -4.62 15.37 -13.39
C GLN A 78 -6.15 15.45 -13.28
N LEU A 79 -6.73 15.02 -12.15
CA LEU A 79 -8.16 15.16 -11.87
C LEU A 79 -8.61 16.62 -11.95
N ARG A 80 -7.88 17.55 -11.32
CA ARG A 80 -8.21 19.00 -11.41
C ARG A 80 -8.20 19.53 -12.84
N LYS A 81 -7.29 19.05 -13.69
CA LYS A 81 -7.27 19.42 -15.12
C LYS A 81 -8.49 18.86 -15.85
N ALA A 82 -8.85 17.60 -15.58
CA ALA A 82 -10.06 16.99 -16.14
C ALA A 82 -11.33 17.74 -15.70
N GLU A 83 -11.43 18.11 -14.42
CA GLU A 83 -12.53 18.91 -13.87
C GLU A 83 -12.69 20.26 -14.59
N LEU A 84 -11.58 20.96 -14.84
CA LEU A 84 -11.62 22.23 -15.56
C LEU A 84 -12.18 22.06 -16.98
N SER A 85 -11.66 21.08 -17.73
CA SER A 85 -12.15 20.80 -19.09
C SER A 85 -13.59 20.30 -19.12
N GLY A 86 -14.01 19.50 -18.13
CA GLY A 86 -15.37 19.00 -18.03
C GLY A 86 -16.37 20.10 -17.70
N ARG A 87 -16.01 21.07 -16.85
CA ARG A 87 -16.82 22.27 -16.61
C ARG A 87 -16.98 23.11 -17.88
N GLN A 88 -15.90 23.32 -18.63
CA GLN A 88 -15.95 24.03 -19.92
C GLN A 88 -16.87 23.33 -20.93
N LEU A 89 -16.81 22.00 -20.99
CA LEU A 89 -17.72 21.21 -21.81
C LEU A 89 -19.17 21.34 -21.33
N ALA A 90 -19.39 21.23 -20.02
CA ALA A 90 -20.71 21.32 -19.38
C ALA A 90 -21.43 22.65 -19.67
N ASP A 91 -20.69 23.75 -19.84
CA ASP A 91 -21.23 25.07 -20.19
C ASP A 91 -21.65 25.18 -21.68
N LEU A 92 -21.09 24.33 -22.55
CA LEU A 92 -21.32 24.35 -24.00
C LEU A 92 -22.40 23.37 -24.46
N VAL A 93 -22.74 22.38 -23.63
CA VAL A 93 -23.70 21.31 -23.96
C VAL A 93 -25.07 21.51 -23.31
N GLY A 94 -26.03 20.68 -23.70
CA GLY A 94 -27.36 20.70 -23.07
C GLY A 94 -27.32 20.23 -21.61
N LYS A 95 -28.36 20.57 -20.84
CA LYS A 95 -28.48 20.21 -19.41
C LYS A 95 -28.29 18.72 -19.12
N HIS A 96 -28.77 17.85 -20.00
CA HIS A 96 -28.62 16.41 -19.85
C HIS A 96 -27.15 15.98 -19.94
N ASP A 97 -26.46 16.38 -21.00
CA ASP A 97 -25.06 16.00 -21.24
C ASP A 97 -24.12 16.66 -20.22
N SER A 98 -24.44 17.89 -19.82
CA SER A 98 -23.76 18.61 -18.73
C SER A 98 -23.81 17.81 -17.43
N ARG A 99 -24.99 17.27 -17.07
CA ARG A 99 -25.12 16.39 -15.90
C ARG A 99 -24.29 15.11 -16.04
N ALA A 100 -24.28 14.50 -17.23
CA ALA A 100 -23.50 13.28 -17.47
C ALA A 100 -21.99 13.52 -17.29
N VAL A 101 -21.46 14.62 -17.83
CA VAL A 101 -20.05 15.02 -17.68
C VAL A 101 -19.69 15.25 -16.21
N MET A 102 -20.56 15.95 -15.47
CA MET A 102 -20.32 16.20 -14.04
C MET A 102 -20.41 14.93 -13.19
N GLN A 103 -21.31 14.01 -13.53
CA GLN A 103 -21.39 12.70 -12.86
C GLN A 103 -20.12 11.90 -13.08
N GLU A 104 -19.61 11.86 -14.31
CA GLU A 104 -18.40 11.11 -14.65
C GLU A 104 -17.16 11.65 -13.90
N LEU A 105 -17.06 12.97 -13.74
CA LEU A 105 -16.04 13.60 -12.89
C LEU A 105 -16.19 13.23 -11.42
N SER A 106 -17.42 13.23 -10.90
CA SER A 106 -17.72 12.83 -9.52
C SER A 106 -17.34 11.36 -9.27
N ASP A 107 -17.61 10.48 -10.23
CA ASP A 107 -17.26 9.06 -10.14
C ASP A 107 -15.74 8.88 -10.14
N ALA A 108 -15.02 9.62 -10.99
CA ALA A 108 -13.56 9.62 -11.01
C ALA A 108 -12.96 10.14 -9.68
N GLU A 109 -13.51 11.20 -9.10
CA GLU A 109 -13.09 11.72 -7.80
C GLU A 109 -13.31 10.68 -6.69
N GLN A 110 -14.50 10.05 -6.65
CA GLN A 110 -14.81 9.02 -5.66
C GLN A 110 -13.87 7.82 -5.79
N GLN A 111 -13.59 7.37 -7.02
CA GLN A 111 -12.65 6.28 -7.26
C GLN A 111 -11.22 6.64 -6.82
N LEU A 112 -10.77 7.88 -7.02
CA LEU A 112 -9.44 8.32 -6.59
C LEU A 112 -9.34 8.35 -5.06
N ASN A 113 -10.39 8.81 -4.38
CA ASN A 113 -10.45 8.82 -2.92
C ASN A 113 -10.49 7.39 -2.35
N GLY A 114 -11.26 6.49 -2.96
CA GLY A 114 -11.27 5.07 -2.59
C GLY A 114 -9.90 4.41 -2.78
N LEU A 115 -9.22 4.71 -3.89
CA LEU A 115 -7.86 4.22 -4.13
C LEU A 115 -6.86 4.73 -3.08
N ARG A 116 -6.97 5.99 -2.65
CA ARG A 116 -6.14 6.54 -1.56
C ARG A 116 -6.33 5.82 -0.25
N ALA A 117 -7.58 5.59 0.13
CA ALA A 117 -7.89 4.86 1.35
C ALA A 117 -7.28 3.45 1.29
N ALA A 118 -7.48 2.72 0.17
CA ALA A 118 -6.92 1.38 -0.01
C ALA A 118 -5.38 1.36 0.02
N VAL A 119 -4.72 2.36 -0.59
CA VAL A 119 -3.26 2.50 -0.52
C VAL A 119 -2.83 2.74 0.93
N GLN A 120 -3.50 3.63 1.67
CA GLN A 120 -3.14 3.92 3.05
C GLN A 120 -3.33 2.69 3.96
N GLU A 121 -4.48 2.02 3.87
CA GLU A 121 -4.77 0.79 4.62
C GLU A 121 -3.73 -0.30 4.35
N LYS A 122 -3.34 -0.48 3.08
CA LYS A 122 -2.29 -1.43 2.71
C LYS A 122 -0.94 -1.05 3.32
N MET A 123 -0.63 0.24 3.43
CA MET A 123 0.60 0.73 4.07
C MET A 123 0.64 0.35 5.55
N GLU A 124 -0.46 0.63 6.26
CA GLU A 124 -0.60 0.36 7.69
C GLU A 124 -0.48 -1.14 7.96
N SER A 125 -1.13 -1.97 7.14
CA SER A 125 -1.02 -3.43 7.21
C SER A 125 0.42 -3.93 6.98
N LEU A 126 1.15 -3.37 6.01
CA LEU A 126 2.54 -3.76 5.74
C LEU A 126 3.48 -3.37 6.87
N PHE A 127 3.31 -2.18 7.45
CA PHE A 127 4.10 -1.75 8.60
C PHE A 127 3.83 -2.59 9.84
N GLN A 128 2.57 -2.96 10.09
CA GLN A 128 2.24 -3.87 11.18
C GLN A 128 2.88 -5.24 10.99
N ALA A 129 2.79 -5.82 9.78
CA ALA A 129 3.43 -7.10 9.48
C ALA A 129 4.96 -7.04 9.67
N ALA A 130 5.60 -5.95 9.25
CA ALA A 130 7.03 -5.76 9.47
C ALA A 130 7.40 -5.70 10.96
N ASP A 131 6.58 -5.03 11.77
CA ASP A 131 6.80 -4.95 13.22
C ASP A 131 6.62 -6.32 13.90
N ASP A 132 5.56 -7.05 13.53
CA ASP A 132 5.27 -8.38 14.05
C ASP A 132 6.40 -9.37 13.73
N LEU A 133 6.93 -9.34 12.50
CA LEU A 133 8.06 -10.16 12.08
C LEU A 133 9.33 -9.82 12.88
N ARG A 134 9.60 -8.54 13.09
CA ARG A 134 10.74 -8.10 13.90
C ARG A 134 10.62 -8.63 15.33
N ASN A 135 9.47 -8.45 15.97
CA ASN A 135 9.21 -8.90 17.34
C ASN A 135 9.37 -10.43 17.45
N PHE A 136 8.90 -11.18 16.44
CA PHE A 136 9.05 -12.63 16.38
C PHE A 136 10.53 -13.06 16.30
N ILE A 137 11.33 -12.41 15.46
CA ILE A 137 12.76 -12.68 15.32
C ILE A 137 13.50 -12.37 16.64
N GLU A 138 13.21 -11.22 17.25
CA GLU A 138 13.81 -10.83 18.54
C GLU A 138 13.49 -11.84 19.64
N LEU A 139 12.23 -12.29 19.74
CA LEU A 139 11.81 -13.31 20.71
C LEU A 139 12.49 -14.65 20.44
N GLY A 140 12.60 -15.06 19.18
CA GLY A 140 13.29 -16.28 18.78
C GLY A 140 14.77 -16.28 19.15
N ASN A 141 15.46 -15.16 18.92
CA ASN A 141 16.87 -14.99 19.29
C ASN A 141 17.05 -15.05 20.82
N SER A 142 16.20 -14.34 21.57
CA SER A 142 16.21 -14.36 23.03
C SER A 142 16.00 -15.78 23.60
N LEU A 143 15.07 -16.53 23.03
CA LEU A 143 14.84 -17.92 23.42
C LEU A 143 16.06 -18.80 23.10
N SER A 144 16.66 -18.63 21.92
CA SER A 144 17.86 -19.38 21.53
C SER A 144 19.04 -19.08 22.45
N GLU A 145 19.26 -17.82 22.82
CA GLU A 145 20.28 -17.42 23.78
C GLU A 145 20.05 -18.05 25.15
N TRP A 146 18.81 -18.03 25.63
CA TRP A 146 18.43 -18.66 26.89
C TRP A 146 18.66 -20.18 26.87
N LEU A 147 18.29 -20.86 25.78
CA LEU A 147 18.52 -22.30 25.61
C LEU A 147 20.01 -22.64 25.60
N CYS A 148 20.84 -21.88 24.89
CA CYS A 148 22.29 -22.06 24.88
C CYS A 148 22.90 -21.89 26.28
N LEU A 149 22.43 -20.89 27.04
CA LEU A 149 22.87 -20.66 28.41
C LEU A 149 22.46 -21.80 29.34
N ALA A 150 21.22 -22.29 29.24
CA ALA A 150 20.72 -23.41 30.03
C ALA A 150 21.50 -24.70 29.74
N ASP A 151 21.77 -24.98 28.46
CA ASP A 151 22.56 -26.14 28.04
C ASP A 151 23.99 -26.08 28.60
N SER A 152 24.65 -24.92 28.49
CA SER A 152 25.98 -24.70 29.06
C SER A 152 26.00 -24.88 30.58
N GLN A 153 24.97 -24.43 31.29
CA GLN A 153 24.85 -24.63 32.73
C GLN A 153 24.67 -26.10 33.10
N LEU A 154 23.83 -26.83 32.37
CA LEU A 154 23.64 -28.27 32.57
C LEU A 154 24.94 -29.05 32.34
N GLU A 155 25.68 -28.73 31.27
CA GLU A 155 26.97 -29.35 30.99
C GLU A 155 27.98 -29.06 32.11
N SER A 156 28.03 -27.81 32.60
CA SER A 156 28.90 -27.44 33.72
C SER A 156 28.53 -28.19 35.01
N ALA A 157 27.24 -28.34 35.32
CA ALA A 157 26.76 -29.05 36.50
C ALA A 157 27.07 -30.56 36.40
N TYR A 158 26.91 -31.14 35.21
CA TYR A 158 27.25 -32.53 34.94
C TYR A 158 28.75 -32.81 35.15
N LEU A 159 29.63 -31.94 34.64
CA LEU A 159 31.07 -32.06 34.83
C LEU A 159 31.47 -31.90 36.31
N GLN A 160 30.83 -30.98 37.04
CA GLN A 160 31.05 -30.83 38.47
C GLN A 160 30.68 -32.12 39.23
N MET A 161 29.54 -32.75 38.90
CA MET A 161 29.14 -34.03 39.52
C MET A 161 30.09 -35.18 39.17
N GLN A 162 30.66 -35.22 37.96
CA GLN A 162 31.68 -36.22 37.60
C GLN A 162 33.04 -35.98 38.27
N SER A 163 33.37 -34.73 38.60
CA SER A 163 34.63 -34.36 39.25
C SER A 163 34.65 -34.58 40.77
N VAL A 164 33.51 -34.90 41.39
CA VAL A 164 33.48 -35.29 42.82
C VAL A 164 34.33 -36.54 42.95
N PRO A 165 35.49 -36.49 43.62
CA PRO A 165 36.25 -37.70 43.89
C PRO A 165 35.30 -38.62 44.64
N GLU A 166 35.19 -39.89 44.23
CA GLU A 166 34.64 -40.90 45.13
C GLU A 166 35.50 -40.86 46.40
N ASP A 167 35.06 -40.11 47.40
CA ASP A 167 35.70 -39.98 48.70
C ASP A 167 35.43 -41.26 49.53
N ARG A 168 35.55 -42.42 48.86
CA ARG A 168 35.66 -43.75 49.44
C ARG A 168 36.87 -43.85 50.36
N ALA A 169 37.84 -42.94 50.26
CA ALA A 169 38.97 -42.85 51.17
C ALA A 169 38.56 -42.31 52.56
N THR A 170 37.55 -41.44 52.66
CA THR A 170 37.14 -40.80 53.92
C THR A 170 36.11 -41.63 54.69
N VAL A 171 35.35 -42.48 53.99
CA VAL A 171 34.44 -43.46 54.64
C VAL A 171 35.22 -44.67 55.21
N ALA A 172 36.41 -44.97 54.68
CA ALA A 172 37.26 -46.06 55.17
C ALA A 172 38.01 -45.70 56.47
N SER A 173 38.29 -44.43 56.74
CA SER A 173 38.99 -43.96 57.94
C SER A 173 38.10 -43.81 59.19
N LEU A 174 36.78 -43.98 59.06
CA LEU A 174 35.82 -43.98 60.18
C LEU A 174 35.35 -45.38 60.61
N ARG A 175 35.86 -46.47 60.00
CA ARG A 175 35.61 -47.84 60.47
C ARG A 175 36.54 -48.17 61.65
N VAL A 176 36.07 -47.77 62.83
CA VAL A 176 36.33 -48.31 64.19
C VAL A 176 37.35 -49.47 64.24
N LYS A 177 38.50 -49.25 64.87
CA LYS A 177 39.25 -50.34 65.53
C LYS A 177 38.71 -50.49 66.97
N PRO A 178 38.17 -51.66 67.36
CA PRO A 178 37.79 -51.93 68.74
C PRO A 178 38.98 -52.42 69.57
N ALA A 179 38.91 -52.08 70.87
CA ALA A 179 39.63 -52.56 72.05
C ALA A 179 41.16 -52.34 72.11
#